data_AF-A0A519ZFE9-F1
#
_entry.id   AF-A0A519ZFE9-F1
#
_cell.length_a   1.000
_cell.length_b   1.000
_cell.length_c   1.000
_cell.angle_alpha   90.00
_cell.angle_beta   90.00
_cell.angle_gamma   90.00
#
_symmetry.space_group_name_H-M   'P 1'
#
loop_
_entity.id
_entity.type
_entity.pdbx_description
1 polymer ?
#
loop_
_entity_poly.entity_id
_entity_poly.type
_entity_poly.pdbx_seq_one_letter_code
_entity_poly.pdbx_strand_id
1 'polypeptide(L)' 'AEAYAYGAYSYPTVGAPAARAVLAAPVADTLFWAGEGLYAGPAGGTVEAALASGQQAAQAMLATRSA' A
#
# COMPACT_ATOMS: atom_id res chain seq x y z
N ALA A 1 9.35 -3.54 -22.92
CA ALA A 1 9.09 -2.91 -21.61
C ALA A 1 7.58 -2.92 -21.42
N GLU A 2 7.10 -3.32 -20.25
CA GLU A 2 5.67 -3.24 -19.91
C GLU A 2 5.33 -1.79 -19.56
N ALA A 3 4.26 -1.23 -20.14
CA ALA A 3 3.96 0.21 -20.05
C ALA A 3 3.39 0.61 -18.67
N TYR A 4 2.85 -0.37 -17.94
CA TYR A 4 2.19 -0.13 -16.66
C TYR A 4 2.90 -0.80 -15.47
N ALA A 5 3.99 -1.51 -15.72
CA ALA A 5 4.82 -2.13 -14.69
C ALA A 5 6.30 -1.85 -14.96
N TYR A 6 6.90 -1.02 -14.11
CA TYR A 6 8.30 -0.59 -14.21
C TYR A 6 9.25 -1.48 -13.37
N GLY A 7 8.85 -2.71 -13.10
CA GLY A 7 9.54 -3.68 -12.24
C GLY A 7 8.65 -4.90 -11.99
N ALA A 8 9.16 -5.89 -11.24
CA ALA A 8 8.40 -7.09 -10.90
C ALA A 8 7.60 -6.91 -9.60
N TYR A 9 8.29 -6.64 -8.49
CA TYR A 9 7.72 -6.45 -7.16
C TYR A 9 8.64 -5.58 -6.30
N SER A 10 8.11 -4.99 -5.23
CA SER A 10 8.89 -4.18 -4.29
C SER A 10 9.82 -5.04 -3.43
N TYR A 11 10.90 -4.43 -2.96
CA TYR A 11 11.78 -4.99 -1.95
C TYR A 11 12.16 -3.89 -0.95
N PRO A 12 12.34 -4.22 0.34
CA PRO A 12 12.67 -3.21 1.34
C PRO A 12 14.10 -2.71 1.15
N THR A 13 14.25 -1.39 1.23
CA THR A 13 15.53 -0.70 1.41
C THR A 13 15.62 -0.15 2.83
N VAL A 14 16.77 0.37 3.24
CA VAL A 14 16.95 1.00 4.57
C VAL A 14 15.90 2.09 4.84
N GLY A 15 15.51 2.87 3.82
CA GLY A 15 14.50 3.92 3.93
C GLY A 15 13.06 3.48 3.73
N ALA A 16 12.81 2.23 3.33
CA ALA A 16 11.48 1.77 2.94
C ALA A 16 10.42 1.88 4.06
N PRO A 17 10.71 1.60 5.35
CA PRO A 17 9.70 1.73 6.40
C PRO A 17 9.13 3.15 6.54
N ALA A 18 10.00 4.17 6.51
CA ALA A 18 9.59 5.56 6.61
C ALA A 18 8.82 6.01 5.35
N ALA A 19 9.32 5.64 4.16
CA ALA A 19 8.65 5.94 2.90
C ALA A 19 7.25 5.30 2.81
N ARG A 20 7.12 4.04 3.25
CA ARG A 20 5.85 3.32 3.28
C ARG A 20 4.83 4.01 4.20
N ALA A 21 5.25 4.47 5.38
CA ALA A 21 4.38 5.18 6.30
C ALA A 21 3.81 6.47 5.68
N VAL A 22 4.64 7.21 4.92
CA VAL A 22 4.20 8.40 4.18
C VAL A 22 3.24 8.03 3.04
N LEU A 23 3.58 7.02 2.23
CA LEU A 23 2.74 6.60 1.10
C LEU A 23 1.40 5.98 1.53
N ALA A 24 1.33 5.36 2.70
CA ALA A 24 0.10 4.77 3.23
C ALA A 24 -0.89 5.82 3.77
N ALA A 25 -0.48 7.07 3.97
CA ALA A 25 -1.35 8.12 4.48
C ALA A 25 -2.40 8.52 3.41
N PRO A 26 -3.70 8.59 3.78
CA PRO A 26 -4.72 9.09 2.86
C PRO A 26 -4.56 10.58 2.61
N VAL A 27 -4.99 11.04 1.43
CA VAL A 27 -5.01 12.46 1.08
C VAL A 27 -6.45 12.98 1.17
N ALA A 28 -6.63 13.97 2.05
CA ALA A 28 -7.91 14.66 2.28
C ALA A 28 -9.08 13.69 2.48
N ASP A 29 -8.84 12.56 3.16
CA ASP A 29 -9.87 11.56 3.48
C ASP A 29 -10.66 11.05 2.26
N THR A 30 -10.08 11.22 1.07
CA THR A 30 -10.74 10.97 -0.23
C THR A 30 -9.92 10.01 -1.08
N LEU A 31 -8.59 10.18 -1.10
CA LEU A 31 -7.68 9.33 -1.85
C LEU A 31 -6.92 8.39 -0.91
N PHE A 32 -7.10 7.10 -1.12
CA PHE A 32 -6.48 6.02 -0.34
C PHE A 32 -5.56 5.19 -1.25
N TRP A 33 -4.52 4.59 -0.67
CA TRP A 33 -3.51 3.83 -1.42
C TRP A 33 -3.51 2.36 -1.00
N ALA A 34 -3.33 1.47 -1.98
CA ALA A 34 -3.16 0.03 -1.79
C ALA A 34 -2.13 -0.51 -2.81
N GLY A 35 -1.60 -1.70 -2.54
CA GLY A 35 -0.62 -2.39 -3.37
C GLY A 35 0.43 -3.11 -2.52
N GLU A 36 1.10 -4.09 -3.10
CA GLU A 36 2.06 -4.94 -2.36
C GLU A 36 3.16 -4.12 -1.66
N GLY A 37 3.63 -3.03 -2.28
CA GLY A 37 4.69 -2.19 -1.71
C GLY A 37 4.28 -1.44 -0.43
N LEU A 38 2.98 -1.33 -0.17
CA LEU A 38 2.43 -0.72 1.03
C LEU A 38 2.24 -1.71 2.17
N TYR A 39 2.43 -3.02 1.93
CA TYR A 39 2.32 -4.02 2.97
C TYR A 39 3.53 -3.99 3.92
N ALA A 40 3.25 -3.83 5.22
CA ALA A 40 4.28 -3.73 6.26
C ALA A 40 4.70 -5.07 6.89
N GLY A 41 4.10 -6.19 6.46
CA GLY A 41 4.38 -7.52 7.01
C GLY A 41 5.50 -8.29 6.29
N PRO A 42 5.73 -9.55 6.69
CA PRO A 42 6.86 -10.36 6.20
C PRO A 42 6.71 -10.85 4.75
N ALA A 43 5.51 -10.81 4.19
CA ALA A 43 5.17 -11.31 2.86
C ALA A 43 5.21 -10.24 1.76
N GLY A 44 6.12 -9.25 1.84
CA GLY A 44 6.27 -8.22 0.80
C GLY A 44 6.55 -8.83 -0.58
N GLY A 45 6.09 -8.17 -1.64
CA GLY A 45 6.27 -8.65 -3.02
C GLY A 45 5.37 -9.80 -3.46
N THR A 46 4.32 -10.14 -2.69
CA THR A 46 3.37 -11.20 -3.03
C THR A 46 1.97 -10.67 -3.36
N VAL A 47 1.12 -11.55 -3.92
CA VAL A 47 -0.29 -11.26 -4.19
C VAL A 47 -1.07 -11.07 -2.88
N GLU A 48 -0.76 -11.85 -1.85
CA GLU A 48 -1.38 -11.77 -0.53
C GLU A 48 -1.09 -10.43 0.14
N ALA A 49 0.12 -9.88 -0.03
CA ALA A 49 0.45 -8.52 0.42
C ALA A 49 -0.43 -7.47 -0.28
N ALA A 50 -0.60 -7.57 -1.60
CA ALA A 50 -1.50 -6.68 -2.35
C ALA A 50 -2.95 -6.80 -1.84
N LEU A 51 -3.45 -8.02 -1.65
CA LEU A 51 -4.80 -8.28 -1.13
C LEU A 51 -4.99 -7.69 0.27
N ALA A 52 -4.05 -7.95 1.19
CA ALA A 52 -4.11 -7.43 2.55
C ALA A 52 -4.08 -5.89 2.58
N SER A 53 -3.23 -5.26 1.76
CA SER A 53 -3.19 -3.80 1.66
C SER A 53 -4.50 -3.21 1.12
N GLY A 54 -5.15 -3.88 0.17
CA GLY A 54 -6.45 -3.45 -0.37
C GLY A 54 -7.55 -3.51 0.69
N GLN A 55 -7.56 -4.55 1.52
CA GLN A 55 -8.49 -4.66 2.65
C GLN A 55 -8.27 -3.52 3.67
N GLN A 56 -7.02 -3.19 3.98
CA GLN A 56 -6.67 -2.09 4.88
C GLN A 56 -7.15 -0.74 4.33
N ALA A 57 -6.92 -0.46 3.04
CA ALA A 57 -7.39 0.77 2.40
C ALA A 57 -8.92 0.87 2.42
N ALA A 58 -9.63 -0.23 2.17
CA ALA A 58 -11.09 -0.27 2.24
C ALA A 58 -11.61 -0.01 3.67
N GLN A 59 -10.98 -0.61 4.68
CA GLN A 59 -11.32 -0.36 6.09
C GLN A 59 -11.09 1.11 6.47
N ALA A 60 -9.97 1.71 6.06
CA ALA A 60 -9.70 3.13 6.29
C ALA A 60 -10.76 4.03 5.65
N MET A 61 -11.14 3.74 4.40
CA MET A 61 -12.20 4.47 3.69
C MET A 61 -13.56 4.37 4.42
N LEU A 62 -13.94 3.17 4.89
CA LEU A 62 -15.19 2.97 5.61
C LEU A 62 -15.22 3.65 6.98
N ALA A 63 -14.10 3.62 7.72
CA ALA A 63 -13.95 4.32 8.99
C ALA A 63 -14.12 5.83 8.83
N THR A 64 -13.58 6.39 7.74
CA THR A 64 -13.65 7.83 7.46
C THR A 64 -15.05 8.30 7.08
N ARG A 65 -15.87 7.44 6.44
CA ARG A 65 -17.28 7.75 6.14
C ARG A 65 -18.19 7.76 7.37
N SER A 66 -17.73 7.19 8.48
CA SER A 66 -18.50 7.05 9.72
C SER A 66 -18.25 8.19 10.72
N ALA A 67 -17.38 9.14 10.37
CA ALA A 67 -17.08 10.37 11.09
C ALA A 67 -17.76 11.57 10.41
#